data_AF-A0A821F9N3-F1
#
_entry.id   AF-A0A821F9N3-F1
#
_cell.length_a   1.000
_cell.length_b   1.000
_cell.length_c   1.000
_cell.angle_alpha   90.00
_cell.angle_beta   90.00
_cell.angle_gamma   90.00
#
_symmetry.space_group_name_H-M   'P 1'
#
loop_
_entity.id
_entity.type
_entity.pdbx_description
1 polymer ?
#
loop_
_entity_poly.entity_id
_entity_poly.type
_entity_poly.pdbx_seq_one_letter_code
_entity_poly.pdbx_strand_id
1 'polypeptide(L)'
;MIPSVLCSMYLFYQFARLRVLRVRVDNHIVLLLLIINFIQRFLGAMDWIGNLTITVTISILGSILLVIRVIGKRLRIVHNFSWRRNRRMVIQLLSISVFYIIIWVPIIVCFLMVLYAPNPIVLNLSVSYLNYYQYICMLLYPLICLTGLKEAQKPLKQQFYRWAMFRTNNNRIQPTGT
;
A
#
# COMPACT_ATOMS: atom_id res chain seq x y z
N MET A 1 -2.81 4.90 14.97
CA MET A 1 -1.63 4.98 15.88
C MET A 1 -1.25 6.41 16.30
N ILE A 2 -1.50 7.46 15.51
CA ILE A 2 -1.13 8.86 15.86
C ILE A 2 -1.93 9.49 17.02
N PRO A 3 -3.27 9.31 17.16
CA PRO A 3 -3.98 9.94 18.26
C PRO A 3 -3.62 9.31 19.61
N SER A 4 -3.08 8.09 19.59
CA SER A 4 -2.46 7.55 20.78
C SER A 4 -1.15 8.31 21.07
N VAL A 5 -0.30 8.65 20.08
CA VAL A 5 0.90 9.49 20.27
C VAL A 5 0.55 10.85 20.88
N LEU A 6 -0.43 11.56 20.31
CA LEU A 6 -0.89 12.85 20.84
C LEU A 6 -1.53 12.72 22.22
N CYS A 7 -2.31 11.66 22.46
CA CYS A 7 -2.86 11.38 23.80
C CYS A 7 -1.75 11.03 24.80
N SER A 8 -0.72 10.28 24.40
CA SER A 8 0.44 10.01 25.26
C SER A 8 1.31 11.25 25.46
N MET A 9 1.43 12.15 24.49
CA MET A 9 2.11 13.44 24.66
C MET A 9 1.32 14.34 25.61
N TYR A 10 -0.01 14.39 25.47
CA TYR A 10 -0.88 15.14 26.36
C TYR A 10 -0.85 14.58 27.79
N LEU A 11 -0.95 13.26 27.96
CA LEU A 11 -0.81 12.59 29.25
C LEU A 11 0.60 12.79 29.83
N PHE A 12 1.65 12.69 29.02
CA PHE A 12 3.01 12.96 29.46
C PHE A 12 3.22 14.41 29.88
N TYR A 13 2.64 15.36 29.15
CA TYR A 13 2.65 16.79 29.47
C TYR A 13 1.87 17.08 30.76
N GLN A 14 0.66 16.53 30.90
CA GLN A 14 -0.18 16.69 32.08
C GLN A 14 0.47 16.04 33.31
N PHE A 15 1.07 14.86 33.16
CA PHE A 15 1.81 14.15 34.20
C PHE A 15 3.15 14.84 34.54
N ALA A 16 3.80 15.46 33.55
CA ALA A 16 4.97 16.31 33.77
C ALA A 16 4.61 17.62 34.48
N ARG A 17 3.38 18.14 34.29
CA ARG A 17 2.86 19.32 34.99
C ARG A 17 2.42 19.00 36.42
N LEU A 18 1.95 17.78 36.69
CA LEU A 18 1.61 17.25 38.03
C LEU A 18 2.84 16.82 38.87
N ARG A 19 4.07 17.15 38.44
CA ARG A 19 5.35 16.81 39.09
C ARG A 19 5.48 17.20 40.56
N VAL A 20 4.62 18.06 41.10
CA VAL A 20 4.66 18.54 42.50
C VAL A 20 4.28 17.45 43.52
N LEU A 21 3.59 16.36 43.12
CA LEU A 21 3.25 15.23 44.02
C LEU A 21 4.23 14.03 43.97
N ARG A 22 5.41 14.20 43.35
CA ARG A 22 6.34 13.10 43.00
C ARG A 22 7.36 12.76 44.11
N VAL A 23 6.91 12.23 45.25
CA VAL A 23 7.83 11.75 46.32
C VAL A 23 7.55 10.30 46.76
N ARG A 24 6.85 9.50 45.94
CA ARG A 24 6.60 8.07 46.26
C ARG A 24 7.09 7.15 45.13
N VAL A 25 7.76 6.06 45.51
CA VAL A 25 8.58 5.19 44.63
C VAL A 25 7.78 4.56 43.47
N ASP A 26 6.48 4.32 43.67
CA ASP A 26 5.56 3.78 42.64
C ASP A 26 5.42 4.69 41.42
N ASN A 27 5.68 6.00 41.58
CA ASN A 27 5.59 6.97 40.48
C ASN A 27 6.76 6.87 39.50
N HIS A 28 7.90 6.27 39.88
CA HIS A 28 9.06 6.12 38.99
C HIS A 28 8.82 5.05 37.92
N ILE A 29 8.19 3.93 38.27
CA ILE A 29 7.87 2.85 37.32
C ILE A 29 6.88 3.36 36.27
N VAL A 30 5.83 4.09 36.69
CA VAL A 30 4.85 4.69 35.79
C VAL A 30 5.50 5.70 34.84
N LEU A 31 6.44 6.51 35.34
CA LEU A 31 7.18 7.46 34.50
C LEU A 31 8.05 6.76 33.45
N LEU A 32 8.77 5.70 33.84
CA LEU A 32 9.58 4.92 32.90
C LEU A 32 8.73 4.26 31.82
N LEU A 33 7.59 3.66 32.19
CA LEU A 33 6.65 3.07 31.24
C LEU A 33 6.12 4.12 30.24
N LEU A 34 5.78 5.32 30.71
CA LEU A 34 5.35 6.42 29.84
C LEU A 34 6.45 6.85 28.87
N ILE A 35 7.70 6.97 29.34
CA ILE A 35 8.86 7.34 28.49
C ILE A 35 9.12 6.26 27.43
N ILE A 36 9.14 4.98 27.82
CA ILE A 36 9.36 3.86 26.89
C ILE A 36 8.26 3.84 25.84
N ASN A 37 7.00 3.99 26.23
CA ASN A 37 5.87 4.01 25.31
C ASN A 37 5.96 5.19 24.32
N PHE A 38 6.37 6.36 24.82
CA PHE A 38 6.58 7.54 24.00
C PHE A 38 7.70 7.33 22.97
N ILE A 39 8.85 6.82 23.39
CA ILE A 39 9.99 6.52 22.51
C ILE A 39 9.57 5.52 21.43
N GLN A 40 8.95 4.40 21.81
CA GLN A 40 8.53 3.37 20.87
C GLN A 40 7.56 3.91 19.81
N ARG A 41 6.62 4.77 20.23
CA ARG A 41 5.66 5.42 19.32
C ARG A 41 6.34 6.41 18.37
N PHE A 42 7.28 7.18 18.87
CA PHE A 42 8.03 8.13 18.07
C PHE A 42 8.89 7.41 17.01
N LEU A 43 9.62 6.36 17.40
CA LEU A 43 10.38 5.53 16.47
C LEU A 43 9.50 4.89 15.40
N GLY A 44 8.35 4.33 15.78
CA GLY A 44 7.42 3.73 14.82
C GLY A 44 6.85 4.75 13.82
N ALA A 45 6.59 5.98 14.24
CA ALA A 45 6.16 7.04 13.33
C ALA A 45 7.28 7.44 12.35
N MET A 46 8.51 7.57 12.83
CA MET A 46 9.67 7.90 12.00
C MET A 46 9.98 6.80 10.98
N ASP A 47 9.92 5.53 11.38
CA ASP A 47 10.12 4.39 10.48
C ASP A 47 9.03 4.33 9.41
N TRP A 48 7.76 4.55 9.80
CA TRP A 48 6.65 4.61 8.84
C TRP A 48 6.83 5.75 7.82
N ILE A 49 7.16 6.97 8.27
CA ILE A 49 7.41 8.12 7.39
C ILE A 49 8.60 7.86 6.47
N GLY A 50 9.70 7.31 7.01
CA GLY A 50 10.89 6.97 6.25
C GLY A 50 10.59 5.97 5.13
N ASN A 51 9.96 4.85 5.47
CA ASN A 51 9.61 3.80 4.51
C ASN A 51 8.65 4.31 3.43
N LEU A 52 7.67 5.14 3.81
CA LEU A 52 6.74 5.76 2.87
C LEU A 52 7.48 6.70 1.90
N THR A 53 8.33 7.57 2.45
CA THR A 53 9.07 8.57 1.67
C THR A 53 10.04 7.88 0.70
N ILE A 54 10.75 6.85 1.14
CA ILE A 54 11.67 6.06 0.31
C ILE A 54 10.90 5.37 -0.82
N THR A 55 9.77 4.73 -0.51
CA THR A 55 8.99 4.01 -1.53
C THR A 55 8.41 4.96 -2.57
N VAL A 56 7.87 6.11 -2.15
CA VAL A 56 7.30 7.13 -3.06
C VAL A 56 8.39 7.74 -3.93
N THR A 57 9.55 8.09 -3.36
CA THR A 57 10.66 8.67 -4.12
C THR A 57 11.22 7.70 -5.14
N ILE A 58 11.43 6.43 -4.78
CA ILE A 58 11.86 5.39 -5.72
C ILE A 58 10.83 5.19 -6.83
N SER A 59 9.54 5.18 -6.50
CA SER A 59 8.46 5.02 -7.48
C SER A 59 8.43 6.18 -8.49
N ILE A 60 8.58 7.43 -8.01
CA ILE A 60 8.62 8.61 -8.87
C ILE A 60 9.88 8.58 -9.76
N LEU A 61 11.05 8.36 -9.18
CA LEU A 61 12.31 8.28 -9.93
C LEU A 61 12.27 7.16 -10.97
N GLY A 62 11.78 5.98 -10.60
CA GLY A 62 11.59 4.86 -11.51
C GLY A 62 10.65 5.20 -12.66
N SER A 63 9.54 5.87 -12.38
CA SER A 63 8.57 6.31 -13.38
C SER A 63 9.18 7.33 -14.36
N ILE A 64 9.94 8.31 -13.86
CA ILE A 64 10.63 9.30 -14.67
C ILE A 64 11.71 8.64 -15.55
N LEU A 65 12.56 7.79 -14.96
CA LEU A 65 13.61 7.07 -15.69
C LEU A 65 13.04 6.18 -16.80
N LEU A 66 11.87 5.57 -16.58
CA LEU A 66 11.19 4.79 -17.62
C LEU A 66 10.70 5.67 -18.75
N VAL A 67 10.06 6.80 -18.45
CA VAL A 67 9.61 7.75 -19.47
C VAL A 67 10.80 8.23 -20.31
N ILE A 68 11.91 8.62 -19.65
CA ILE A 68 13.15 9.03 -20.33
C ILE A 68 13.70 7.91 -21.21
N ARG A 69 13.83 6.69 -20.69
CA ARG A 69 14.35 5.53 -21.45
C ARG A 69 13.47 5.22 -22.66
N VAL A 70 12.16 5.39 -22.55
CA VAL A 70 11.20 5.12 -23.63
C VAL A 70 11.29 6.16 -24.73
N ILE A 71 11.38 7.43 -24.35
CA ILE A 71 11.59 8.53 -25.30
C ILE A 71 12.96 8.36 -25.98
N GLY A 72 14.02 8.07 -25.24
CA GLY A 72 15.36 7.84 -25.79
C GLY A 72 15.41 6.64 -26.75
N LYS A 73 14.75 5.54 -26.42
CA LYS A 73 14.63 4.38 -27.33
C LYS A 73 13.81 4.69 -28.58
N ARG A 74 12.77 5.53 -28.47
CA ARG A 74 11.97 6.00 -29.61
C ARG A 74 12.84 6.76 -30.61
N LEU A 75 13.75 7.58 -30.12
CA LEU A 75 14.63 8.39 -30.94
C LEU A 75 15.73 7.57 -31.63
N ARG A 76 16.18 6.46 -31.01
CA ARG A 76 17.31 5.66 -31.52
C ARG A 76 16.91 4.53 -32.47
N ILE A 77 15.67 4.02 -32.43
CA ILE A 77 15.25 2.84 -33.21
C ILE A 77 14.08 3.20 -34.12
N VAL A 78 14.38 3.40 -35.41
CA VAL A 78 13.41 3.62 -36.49
C VAL A 78 12.65 2.34 -36.90
N HIS A 79 13.08 1.16 -36.41
CA HIS A 79 12.50 -0.11 -36.81
C HIS A 79 11.22 -0.47 -36.03
N ASN A 80 10.08 -0.46 -36.73
CA ASN A 80 8.71 -0.43 -36.19
C ASN A 80 8.26 -1.63 -35.34
N PHE A 81 8.97 -2.78 -35.38
CA PHE A 81 8.42 -4.04 -34.86
C PHE A 81 8.66 -4.28 -33.36
N SER A 82 9.79 -3.84 -32.79
CA SER A 82 10.08 -4.01 -31.34
C SER A 82 9.36 -2.99 -30.45
N TRP A 83 8.90 -1.87 -31.04
CA TRP A 83 8.26 -0.76 -30.33
C TRP A 83 6.94 -1.15 -29.64
N ARG A 84 6.10 -1.96 -30.32
CA ARG A 84 4.81 -2.39 -29.76
C ARG A 84 4.96 -3.23 -28.49
N ARG A 85 6.06 -3.99 -28.34
CA ARG A 85 6.32 -4.82 -27.15
C ARG A 85 6.80 -3.96 -25.98
N ASN A 86 7.78 -3.07 -26.21
CA ASN A 86 8.30 -2.20 -25.15
C ASN A 86 7.27 -1.18 -24.62
N ARG A 87 6.39 -0.62 -25.49
CA ARG A 87 5.37 0.33 -25.03
C ARG A 87 4.39 -0.29 -24.03
N ARG A 88 4.09 -1.59 -24.14
CA ARG A 88 3.13 -2.27 -23.25
C ARG A 88 3.67 -2.43 -21.83
N MET A 89 4.94 -2.83 -21.69
CA MET A 89 5.58 -2.95 -20.38
C MET A 89 5.64 -1.60 -19.65
N VAL A 90 5.85 -0.53 -20.40
CA VAL A 90 5.90 0.85 -19.85
C VAL A 90 4.52 1.31 -19.40
N ILE A 91 3.48 1.08 -20.21
CA ILE A 91 2.10 1.42 -19.83
C ILE A 91 1.69 0.65 -18.57
N GLN A 92 2.08 -0.63 -18.46
CA GLN A 92 1.82 -1.43 -17.26
C GLN A 92 2.51 -0.84 -16.03
N LEU A 93 3.79 -0.49 -16.12
CA LEU A 93 4.50 0.11 -14.98
C LEU A 93 3.95 1.48 -14.60
N LEU A 94 3.63 2.32 -15.60
CA LEU A 94 2.99 3.62 -15.39
C LEU A 94 1.63 3.44 -14.69
N SER A 95 0.82 2.46 -15.13
CA SER A 95 -0.47 2.15 -14.52
C SER A 95 -0.31 1.74 -13.05
N ILE A 96 0.71 0.94 -12.73
CA ILE A 96 1.01 0.53 -11.36
C ILE A 96 1.37 1.76 -10.50
N SER A 97 2.22 2.67 -11.01
CA SER A 97 2.59 3.89 -10.30
C SER A 97 1.39 4.82 -10.07
N VAL A 98 0.51 5.00 -11.06
CA VAL A 98 -0.69 5.83 -10.92
C VAL A 98 -1.65 5.23 -9.88
N PHE A 99 -1.89 3.92 -9.94
CA PHE A 99 -2.70 3.23 -8.94
C PHE A 99 -2.12 3.42 -7.54
N TYR A 100 -0.80 3.24 -7.38
CA TYR A 100 -0.11 3.47 -6.11
C TYR A 100 -0.40 4.88 -5.56
N ILE A 101 -0.25 5.93 -6.38
CA ILE A 101 -0.51 7.31 -5.95
C ILE A 101 -1.98 7.49 -5.51
N ILE A 102 -2.94 6.99 -6.29
CA ILE A 102 -4.38 7.11 -5.98
C ILE A 102 -4.73 6.48 -4.63
N ILE A 103 -4.09 5.35 -4.30
CA ILE A 103 -4.33 4.62 -3.05
C ILE A 103 -3.67 5.32 -1.86
N TRP A 104 -2.44 5.79 -2.04
CA TRP A 104 -1.64 6.35 -0.94
C TRP A 104 -2.01 7.79 -0.58
N VAL A 105 -2.46 8.61 -1.55
CA VAL A 105 -2.83 10.01 -1.29
C VAL A 105 -3.95 10.14 -0.23
N PRO A 106 -5.08 9.41 -0.31
CA PRO A 106 -6.12 9.46 0.72
C PRO A 106 -5.63 9.07 2.11
N ILE A 107 -4.72 8.09 2.20
CA ILE A 107 -4.12 7.65 3.46
C ILE A 107 -3.28 8.78 4.06
N ILE A 108 -2.44 9.44 3.25
CA ILE A 108 -1.63 10.59 3.68
C ILE A 108 -2.51 11.77 4.11
N VAL A 109 -3.57 12.07 3.36
CA VAL A 109 -4.50 13.16 3.71
C VAL A 109 -5.22 12.87 5.02
N CYS A 110 -5.74 11.66 5.20
CA CYS A 110 -6.38 11.27 6.46
C CYS A 110 -5.38 11.28 7.63
N PHE A 111 -4.14 10.87 7.39
CA PHE A 111 -3.06 10.95 8.37
C PHE A 111 -2.79 12.39 8.79
N LEU A 112 -2.66 13.32 7.83
CA LEU A 112 -2.48 14.75 8.09
C LEU A 112 -3.68 15.33 8.86
N MET A 113 -4.91 14.97 8.49
CA MET A 113 -6.11 15.40 9.23
C MET A 113 -6.09 14.96 10.69
N VAL A 114 -5.73 13.69 10.96
CA VAL A 114 -5.63 13.18 12.33
C VAL A 114 -4.51 13.88 13.12
N LEU A 115 -3.44 14.29 12.45
CA LEU A 115 -2.31 14.99 13.08
C LEU A 115 -2.69 16.42 13.52
N TYR A 116 -3.40 17.17 12.68
CA TYR A 116 -3.75 18.57 12.96
C TYR A 116 -5.07 18.75 13.70
N ALA A 117 -6.03 17.86 13.49
CA ALA A 117 -7.37 17.93 14.09
C ALA A 117 -7.82 16.53 14.54
N PRO A 118 -7.43 16.10 15.77
CA PRO A 118 -7.73 14.76 16.27
C PRO A 118 -9.23 14.59 16.53
N ASN A 119 -9.97 14.24 15.48
CA ASN A 119 -11.38 13.93 15.53
C ASN A 119 -11.58 12.41 15.67
N PRO A 120 -12.38 11.94 16.64
CA PRO A 120 -12.59 10.50 16.85
C PRO A 120 -13.24 9.81 15.64
N ILE A 121 -14.06 10.54 14.89
CA ILE A 121 -14.71 10.05 13.66
C ILE A 121 -13.67 9.75 12.59
N VAL A 122 -12.76 10.70 12.32
CA VAL A 122 -11.70 10.54 11.30
C VAL A 122 -10.75 9.42 11.70
N LEU A 123 -10.45 9.30 12.99
CA LEU A 123 -9.66 8.20 13.50
C LEU A 123 -10.33 6.84 13.24
N ASN A 124 -11.61 6.69 13.58
CA ASN A 124 -12.34 5.44 13.35
C ASN A 124 -12.40 5.10 11.85
N LEU A 125 -12.66 6.10 11.00
CA LEU A 125 -12.64 5.92 9.55
C LEU A 125 -11.27 5.41 9.05
N SER A 126 -10.19 6.00 9.57
CA SER A 126 -8.83 5.62 9.17
C SER A 126 -8.47 4.18 9.57
N VAL A 127 -8.80 3.77 10.79
CA VAL A 127 -8.47 2.44 11.32
C VAL A 127 -9.36 1.37 10.70
N SER A 128 -10.65 1.65 10.55
CA SER A 128 -11.67 0.67 10.16
C SER A 128 -11.83 0.51 8.66
N TYR A 129 -11.42 1.47 7.83
CA TYR A 129 -11.61 1.39 6.37
C TYR A 129 -10.30 1.54 5.60
N LEU A 130 -9.50 2.57 5.89
CA LEU A 130 -8.30 2.86 5.08
C LEU A 130 -7.22 1.78 5.20
N ASN A 131 -7.07 1.15 6.36
CA ASN A 131 -6.15 0.03 6.51
C ASN A 131 -6.54 -1.17 5.62
N TYR A 132 -7.83 -1.43 5.41
CA TYR A 132 -8.27 -2.53 4.56
C TYR A 132 -7.94 -2.30 3.08
N TYR A 133 -7.96 -1.05 2.63
CA TYR A 133 -7.59 -0.71 1.25
C TYR A 133 -6.18 -1.19 0.91
N GLN A 134 -5.21 -1.07 1.82
CA GLN A 134 -3.84 -1.52 1.56
C GLN A 134 -3.76 -3.02 1.22
N TYR A 135 -4.55 -3.85 1.89
CA TYR A 135 -4.61 -5.28 1.62
C TYR A 135 -5.27 -5.59 0.27
N ILE A 136 -6.36 -4.89 -0.07
CA ILE A 136 -7.02 -5.02 -1.38
C ILE A 136 -6.03 -4.66 -2.50
N CYS A 137 -5.19 -3.66 -2.26
CA CYS A 137 -4.18 -3.25 -3.24
C CYS A 137 -3.11 -4.32 -3.45
N MET A 138 -2.59 -4.95 -2.39
CA MET A 138 -1.70 -6.11 -2.49
C MET A 138 -2.30 -7.22 -3.36
N LEU A 139 -3.60 -7.45 -3.26
CA LEU A 139 -4.31 -8.46 -4.04
C LEU A 139 -4.54 -8.04 -5.51
N LEU A 140 -4.68 -6.73 -5.78
CA LEU A 140 -4.84 -6.17 -7.13
C LEU A 140 -3.53 -6.11 -7.93
N TYR A 141 -2.36 -5.95 -7.30
CA TYR A 141 -1.06 -5.92 -8.02
C TYR A 141 -0.85 -7.09 -8.99
N PRO A 142 -1.01 -8.36 -8.58
CA PRO A 142 -0.84 -9.49 -9.50
C PRO A 142 -1.87 -9.46 -10.63
N LEU A 143 -3.09 -8.97 -10.40
CA LEU A 143 -4.11 -8.83 -11.44
C LEU A 143 -3.73 -7.75 -12.46
N ILE A 144 -3.27 -6.59 -12.01
CA ILE A 144 -2.76 -5.52 -12.88
C ILE A 144 -1.53 -6.02 -13.66
N CYS A 145 -0.68 -6.83 -13.04
CA CYS A 145 0.44 -7.45 -13.72
C CYS A 145 0.02 -8.46 -14.78
N LEU A 146 -0.99 -9.28 -14.50
CA LEU A 146 -1.53 -10.27 -15.42
C LEU A 146 -2.20 -9.61 -16.65
N THR A 147 -2.82 -8.44 -16.46
CA THR A 147 -3.47 -7.73 -17.58
C THR A 147 -2.46 -7.17 -18.58
N GLY A 148 -1.26 -6.79 -18.12
CA GLY A 148 -0.19 -6.27 -18.98
C GLY A 148 0.58 -7.34 -19.76
N LEU A 149 0.76 -8.55 -19.20
CA LEU A 149 1.43 -9.67 -19.88
C LEU A 149 0.46 -10.43 -20.80
N LYS A 150 0.22 -9.89 -22.01
CA LYS A 150 -0.57 -10.61 -23.05
C LYS A 150 0.02 -11.98 -23.42
N GLU A 151 1.32 -12.17 -23.21
CA GLU A 151 1.98 -13.48 -23.39
C GLU A 151 1.55 -14.50 -22.34
N ALA A 152 1.35 -14.09 -21.08
CA ALA A 152 0.85 -14.97 -20.02
C ALA A 152 -0.67 -15.19 -20.12
N GLN A 153 -1.40 -14.26 -20.72
CA GLN A 153 -2.84 -14.43 -20.95
C GLN A 153 -3.16 -15.56 -21.93
N LYS A 154 -2.30 -15.80 -22.94
CA LYS A 154 -2.51 -16.88 -23.92
C LYS A 154 -2.57 -18.28 -23.27
N PRO A 155 -1.58 -18.72 -22.47
CA PRO A 155 -1.63 -20.03 -21.81
C PRO A 155 -2.74 -20.09 -20.78
N LEU A 156 -3.04 -18.99 -20.06
CA LEU A 156 -4.15 -18.97 -19.11
C LEU A 156 -5.51 -19.19 -19.80
N LYS A 157 -5.74 -18.50 -20.92
CA LYS A 157 -6.95 -18.67 -21.73
C LYS A 157 -7.03 -20.09 -22.30
N GLN A 158 -5.90 -20.65 -22.74
CA GLN A 158 -5.84 -22.04 -23.23
C GLN A 158 -6.16 -23.04 -22.12
N GLN A 159 -5.62 -22.86 -20.91
CA GLN A 159 -5.96 -23.70 -19.76
C GLN A 159 -7.45 -23.61 -19.41
N PHE A 160 -8.01 -22.39 -19.44
CA PHE A 160 -9.44 -22.19 -19.19
C PHE A 160 -10.32 -22.88 -20.24
N TYR A 161 -9.97 -22.79 -21.52
CA TYR A 161 -10.68 -23.52 -22.58
C TYR A 161 -10.57 -25.05 -22.42
N ARG A 162 -9.40 -25.57 -22.03
CA ARG A 162 -9.23 -27.00 -21.75
C ARG A 162 -10.12 -27.44 -20.59
N TRP A 163 -10.12 -26.70 -19.49
CA TRP A 163 -10.96 -27.00 -18.33
C TRP A 163 -12.45 -26.94 -18.66
N ALA A 164 -12.89 -25.93 -19.42
CA ALA A 164 -14.27 -25.82 -19.88
C ALA A 164 -14.69 -27.02 -20.74
N MET A 165 -13.83 -27.49 -21.66
CA MET A 165 -14.09 -28.69 -22.44
C MET A 165 -14.20 -29.96 -21.59
N PHE A 166 -13.32 -30.15 -20.60
CA PHE A 166 -13.39 -31.28 -19.67
C PHE A 166 -14.72 -31.30 -18.91
N ARG A 167 -15.21 -30.13 -18.45
CA ARG A 167 -16.49 -30.02 -17.75
C ARG A 167 -17.68 -30.42 -18.64
N THR A 168 -17.68 -30.01 -19.90
CA THR A 168 -18.73 -30.42 -20.85
C THR A 168 -18.68 -31.90 -21.21
N ASN A 169 -17.49 -32.50 -21.26
CA ASN A 169 -17.36 -33.93 -21.60
C ASN A 169 -17.82 -34.82 -20.44
N ASN A 170 -17.50 -34.44 -19.19
CA ASN A 170 -17.90 -35.21 -18.00
C ASN A 170 -19.43 -35.28 -17.81
N ASN A 171 -20.16 -34.22 -18.18
CA ASN A 171 -21.61 -34.18 -18.10
C ASN A 171 -22.33 -35.07 -19.15
N ARG A 172 -21.64 -35.53 -20.20
CA ARG A 172 -22.23 -36.45 -21.21
C ARG A 172 -22.16 -37.92 -20.79
N ILE A 173 -21.40 -38.25 -19.73
CA ILE A 173 -21.13 -39.63 -19.32
C ILE A 173 -21.95 -40.01 -18.06
N GLN A 174 -22.92 -39.20 -17.63
CA GLN A 174 -23.94 -39.68 -16.69
C GLN A 174 -25.09 -40.32 -17.51
N PRO A 175 -25.16 -41.65 -17.60
CA PRO A 175 -26.33 -42.32 -18.17
C PRO A 175 -27.53 -42.07 -17.25
N THR A 176 -28.65 -41.70 -17.86
CA THR A 176 -29.97 -41.72 -17.24
C THR A 176 -30.28 -43.16 -16.82
N GLY A 177 -29.92 -43.51 -15.57
CA GLY A 177 -30.39 -44.72 -14.91
C GLY A 177 -31.85 -44.52 -14.50
N THR A 178 -32.74 -44.97 -15.37
CA THR A 178 -34.12 -45.39 -15.04
C THR A 178 -34.15 -46.88 -14.90
#